data_AF-A0A7C6YRT0-F1
#
_entry.id   AF-A0A7C6YRT0-F1
#
_cell.length_a   1.000
_cell.length_b   1.000
_cell.length_c   1.000
_cell.angle_alpha   90.00
_cell.angle_beta   90.00
_cell.angle_gamma   90.00
#
_symmetry.space_group_name_H-M   'P 1'
#
loop_
_entity.id
_entity.type
_entity.pdbx_description
1 polymer ?
#
loop_
_entity_poly.entity_id
_entity_poly.type
_entity_poly.pdbx_seq_one_letter_code
_entity_poly.pdbx_strand_id
1 'polypeptide(L)'
;PKSNIPRLAHGLMYLPSQGKVYGHGGNSLAFSSSLYLDREKELGVVVMTNQFGENYYCLGIPELVFGKPESTISEENLEDSNLWKGIYQPARMPYHGFSKLFGLLNRTTVKPQDNFNLVTNNTVFVQQKPGIYLTQDEFSLYSLDVYSNHNTYGKILSSTNTDLIQIPLWQHVCELSLLVLAIASALFSFSYLLTVLIRRISTIRKEKKNLNSYILVQNLLNLIIVINVVWLGIKAFSMSTYTSLKIHFQANMIYMFVTVILAVYNLIKNKDFQLSKNQNLVLFMTVLSSFLIWTNLYYWEFFH
;
A
#
# COMPACT_ATOMS: atom_id res chain seq x y z
N PRO A 1 6.45 -13.23 -20.69
CA PRO A 1 6.19 -13.33 -22.14
C PRO A 1 7.44 -13.83 -22.90
N LYS A 2 7.23 -14.54 -24.00
CA LYS A 2 8.32 -14.91 -24.91
C LYS A 2 8.60 -13.73 -25.86
N SER A 3 8.97 -12.58 -25.31
CA SER A 3 9.37 -11.40 -26.08
C SER A 3 10.89 -11.31 -26.12
N ASN A 4 11.44 -11.07 -27.30
CA ASN A 4 12.88 -10.84 -27.50
C ASN A 4 13.27 -9.36 -27.33
N ILE A 5 12.32 -8.48 -26.97
CA ILE A 5 12.58 -7.06 -26.76
C ILE A 5 13.12 -6.90 -25.33
N PRO A 6 14.36 -6.44 -25.14
CA PRO A 6 14.86 -6.16 -23.80
C PRO A 6 14.11 -4.93 -23.26
N ARG A 7 13.26 -5.15 -22.24
CA ARG A 7 12.49 -4.07 -21.59
C ARG A 7 13.38 -3.04 -20.92
N LEU A 8 14.51 -3.47 -20.36
CA LEU A 8 15.49 -2.62 -19.71
C LEU A 8 16.88 -2.94 -20.28
N ALA A 9 17.53 -1.91 -20.81
CA ALA A 9 18.86 -1.98 -21.41
C ALA A 9 19.76 -0.94 -20.74
N HIS A 10 20.57 -1.36 -19.76
CA HIS A 10 21.52 -0.51 -19.03
C HIS A 10 20.92 0.80 -18.48
N GLY A 11 19.70 0.74 -17.93
CA GLY A 11 19.00 1.90 -17.37
C GLY A 11 18.15 2.67 -18.39
N LEU A 12 18.06 2.22 -19.65
CA LEU A 12 17.05 2.72 -20.59
C LEU A 12 15.92 1.71 -20.73
N MET A 13 14.69 2.20 -20.70
CA MET A 13 13.47 1.42 -20.79
C MET A 13 12.92 1.45 -22.21
N TYR A 14 12.49 0.30 -22.72
CA TYR A 14 11.78 0.22 -23.99
C TYR A 14 10.40 0.88 -23.87
N LEU A 15 10.04 1.67 -24.87
CA LEU A 15 8.79 2.42 -24.89
C LEU A 15 7.98 2.09 -26.15
N PRO A 16 6.66 1.89 -26.01
CA PRO A 16 5.80 1.63 -27.15
C PRO A 16 5.74 2.87 -28.04
N SER A 17 6.20 2.72 -29.28
CA SER A 17 6.27 3.77 -30.29
C SER A 17 6.51 3.14 -31.65
N GLN A 18 6.45 3.94 -32.72
CA GLN A 18 6.84 3.47 -34.04
C GLN A 18 8.37 3.39 -34.14
N GLY A 19 8.93 2.22 -33.83
CA GLY A 19 10.37 1.96 -33.85
C GLY A 19 10.88 1.37 -32.54
N LYS A 20 12.21 1.26 -32.40
CA LYS A 20 12.86 0.76 -31.18
C LYS A 20 13.33 1.92 -30.33
N VAL A 21 12.39 2.57 -29.65
CA VAL A 21 12.70 3.71 -28.77
C VAL A 21 13.05 3.23 -27.37
N TYR A 22 14.18 3.74 -26.87
CA TYR A 22 14.67 3.54 -25.51
C TYR A 22 14.78 4.87 -24.79
N GLY A 23 14.41 4.91 -23.52
CA GLY A 23 14.46 6.15 -22.76
C GLY A 23 14.36 6.00 -21.26
N HIS A 24 14.51 7.11 -20.54
CA HIS A 24 14.34 7.16 -19.10
C HIS A 24 13.85 8.55 -18.67
N GLY A 25 12.98 8.59 -17.68
CA GLY A 25 12.50 9.81 -17.05
C GLY A 25 13.13 10.03 -15.67
N GLY A 26 13.32 11.28 -15.27
CA GLY A 26 13.81 11.64 -13.94
C GLY A 26 12.89 12.67 -13.31
N ASN A 27 12.52 12.48 -12.05
CA ASN A 27 11.68 13.43 -11.32
C ASN A 27 12.22 13.61 -9.89
N SER A 28 12.36 14.86 -9.49
CA SER A 28 12.60 15.32 -8.12
C SER A 28 11.52 16.33 -7.75
N LEU A 29 11.41 16.75 -6.50
CA LEU A 29 10.37 17.71 -6.11
C LEU A 29 10.34 18.95 -7.04
N ALA A 30 11.49 19.51 -7.43
CA ALA A 30 11.54 20.75 -8.21
C ALA A 30 11.83 20.60 -9.71
N PHE A 31 12.22 19.41 -10.18
CA PHE A 31 12.70 19.22 -11.56
C PHE A 31 12.15 17.94 -12.17
N SER A 32 11.77 17.98 -13.44
CA SER A 32 11.45 16.79 -14.24
C SER A 32 12.30 16.75 -15.50
N SER A 33 12.57 15.54 -16.00
CA SER A 33 13.34 15.33 -17.21
C SER A 33 12.94 14.04 -17.91
N SER A 34 13.19 13.97 -19.21
CA SER A 34 13.08 12.75 -20.00
C SER A 34 14.08 12.74 -21.14
N LEU A 35 14.58 11.54 -21.45
CA LEU A 35 15.48 11.25 -22.57
C LEU A 35 14.90 10.09 -23.35
N TYR A 36 14.80 10.23 -24.68
CA TYR A 36 14.33 9.19 -25.59
C TYR A 36 15.21 9.13 -26.83
N LEU A 37 15.54 7.91 -27.27
CA LEU A 37 16.48 7.64 -28.35
C LEU A 37 15.94 6.54 -29.25
N ASP A 38 15.95 6.78 -30.57
CA ASP A 38 15.83 5.77 -31.62
C ASP A 38 17.14 5.73 -32.40
N ARG A 39 17.89 4.65 -32.22
CA ARG A 39 19.20 4.48 -32.88
C ARG A 39 19.08 4.18 -34.36
N GLU A 40 18.00 3.53 -34.81
CA GLU A 40 17.82 3.16 -36.22
C GLU A 40 17.45 4.40 -37.05
N LYS A 41 16.70 5.33 -36.46
CA LYS A 41 16.33 6.62 -37.08
C LYS A 41 17.31 7.76 -36.81
N GLU A 42 18.40 7.50 -36.06
CA GLU A 42 19.37 8.51 -35.62
C GLU A 42 18.71 9.74 -34.94
N LEU A 43 17.63 9.51 -34.20
CA LEU A 43 16.79 10.55 -33.60
C LEU A 43 16.80 10.44 -32.08
N GLY A 44 16.97 11.58 -31.41
CA GLY A 44 16.97 11.66 -29.96
C GLY A 44 16.30 12.94 -29.47
N VAL A 45 15.60 12.85 -28.34
CA VAL A 45 14.93 13.99 -27.70
C VAL A 45 15.20 14.00 -26.21
N VAL A 46 15.48 15.20 -25.70
CA VAL A 46 15.63 15.49 -24.27
C VAL A 46 14.70 16.62 -23.91
N VAL A 47 13.94 16.44 -22.83
CA VAL A 47 13.11 17.48 -22.22
C VAL A 47 13.54 17.63 -20.77
N MET A 48 13.71 18.87 -20.31
CA MET A 48 14.01 19.18 -18.92
C MET A 48 13.16 20.36 -18.47
N THR A 49 12.55 20.25 -17.30
CA THR A 49 11.76 21.30 -16.66
C THR A 49 12.29 21.54 -15.25
N ASN A 50 12.21 22.80 -14.81
CA ASN A 50 12.71 23.27 -13.53
C ASN A 50 11.59 23.79 -12.62
N GLN A 51 10.38 23.27 -12.80
CA GLN A 51 9.22 23.64 -12.01
C GLN A 51 8.63 22.43 -11.30
N PHE A 52 8.23 22.64 -10.05
CA PHE A 52 7.57 21.66 -9.21
C PHE A 52 6.32 21.11 -9.91
N GLY A 53 6.21 19.79 -10.00
CA GLY A 53 5.03 19.11 -10.54
C GLY A 53 4.87 19.17 -12.07
N GLU A 54 5.84 19.69 -12.82
CA GLU A 54 5.79 19.75 -14.29
C GLU A 54 6.28 18.47 -14.97
N ASN A 55 5.75 17.32 -14.55
CA ASN A 55 6.00 16.04 -15.22
C ASN A 55 5.28 15.95 -16.57
N TYR A 56 4.16 16.67 -16.75
CA TYR A 56 3.32 16.61 -17.96
C TYR A 56 4.08 16.90 -19.26
N TYR A 57 5.03 17.83 -19.25
CA TYR A 57 5.85 18.14 -20.43
C TYR A 57 6.85 17.02 -20.79
N CYS A 58 7.10 16.08 -19.88
CA CYS A 58 7.98 14.94 -20.10
C CYS A 58 7.22 13.66 -20.51
N LEU A 59 5.88 13.69 -20.48
CA LEU A 59 5.02 12.57 -20.86
C LEU A 59 4.65 12.64 -22.35
N GLY A 60 4.39 11.48 -22.98
CA GLY A 60 3.88 11.41 -24.35
C GLY A 60 4.88 11.71 -25.47
N ILE A 61 6.08 12.19 -25.15
CA ILE A 61 7.14 12.50 -26.13
C ILE A 61 7.43 11.35 -27.10
N PRO A 62 7.49 10.06 -26.69
CA PRO A 62 7.72 8.96 -27.61
C PRO A 62 6.72 8.91 -28.78
N GLU A 63 5.43 9.07 -28.49
CA GLU A 63 4.38 9.04 -29.52
C GLU A 63 4.41 10.27 -30.41
N LEU A 64 4.65 11.45 -29.82
CA LEU A 64 4.65 12.73 -30.54
C LEU A 64 5.81 12.84 -31.53
N VAL A 65 6.98 12.32 -31.15
CA VAL A 65 8.21 12.49 -31.93
C VAL A 65 8.46 11.27 -32.82
N PHE A 66 8.33 10.06 -32.29
CA PHE A 66 8.72 8.84 -33.00
C PHE A 66 7.54 8.17 -33.70
N GLY A 67 6.30 8.52 -33.32
CA GLY A 67 5.06 7.98 -33.86
C GLY A 67 4.37 6.99 -32.90
N LYS A 68 3.05 6.83 -33.06
CA LYS A 68 2.26 5.87 -32.29
C LYS A 68 2.61 4.43 -32.71
N PRO A 69 2.61 3.46 -31.76
CA PRO A 69 2.84 2.06 -32.10
C PRO A 69 1.79 1.53 -33.09
N GLU A 70 2.22 0.79 -34.10
CA GLU A 70 1.32 0.17 -35.07
C GLU A 70 0.63 -1.06 -34.46
N SER A 71 -0.70 -1.07 -34.40
CA SER A 71 -1.51 -2.22 -33.96
C SER A 71 -1.56 -3.26 -35.07
N THR A 72 -0.69 -4.28 -35.01
CA THR A 72 -0.53 -5.25 -36.10
C THR A 72 -1.02 -6.65 -35.72
N ILE A 73 -2.26 -6.84 -35.23
CA ILE A 73 -2.75 -8.20 -34.92
C ILE A 73 -4.21 -8.47 -35.29
N SER A 74 -4.42 -9.67 -35.86
CA SER A 74 -5.69 -10.36 -36.04
C SER A 74 -6.15 -11.03 -34.73
N GLU A 75 -7.44 -10.91 -34.41
CA GLU A 75 -8.04 -11.42 -33.16
C GLU A 75 -7.77 -12.91 -32.88
N GLU A 76 -7.46 -13.70 -33.92
CA GLU A 76 -7.22 -15.16 -33.86
C GLU A 76 -6.05 -15.60 -32.95
N ASN A 77 -5.16 -14.69 -32.55
CA ASN A 77 -3.98 -15.02 -31.71
C ASN A 77 -4.00 -14.35 -30.33
N LEU A 78 -5.11 -13.74 -29.92
CA LEU A 78 -5.22 -13.06 -28.63
C LEU A 78 -5.49 -14.06 -27.49
N GLU A 79 -5.09 -13.69 -26.27
CA GLU A 79 -5.19 -14.57 -25.09
C GLU A 79 -6.37 -14.15 -24.21
N ASP A 80 -6.99 -15.11 -23.52
CA ASP A 80 -8.10 -14.80 -22.61
C ASP A 80 -7.62 -13.91 -21.46
N SER A 81 -8.21 -12.72 -21.35
CA SER A 81 -7.92 -11.71 -20.33
C SER A 81 -8.17 -12.23 -18.91
N ASN A 82 -9.04 -13.23 -18.72
CA ASN A 82 -9.28 -13.87 -17.42
C ASN A 82 -8.01 -14.47 -16.83
N LEU A 83 -7.03 -14.84 -17.66
CA LEU A 83 -5.74 -15.36 -17.21
C LEU A 83 -5.03 -14.35 -16.30
N TRP A 84 -5.22 -13.05 -16.51
CA TRP A 84 -4.52 -12.00 -15.77
C TRP A 84 -5.33 -11.40 -14.61
N LYS A 85 -6.55 -11.87 -14.39
CA LYS A 85 -7.40 -11.44 -13.29
C LYS A 85 -6.72 -11.69 -11.93
N GLY A 86 -6.70 -10.66 -11.08
CA GLY A 86 -6.14 -10.79 -9.73
C GLY A 86 -5.83 -9.48 -9.04
N ILE A 87 -5.20 -9.62 -7.87
CA ILE A 87 -4.68 -8.51 -7.07
C ILE A 87 -3.17 -8.52 -7.20
N TYR A 88 -2.59 -7.36 -7.50
CA TYR A 88 -1.16 -7.22 -7.74
C TYR A 88 -0.56 -6.15 -6.83
N GLN A 89 0.65 -6.39 -6.35
CA GLN A 89 1.41 -5.47 -5.52
C GLN A 89 2.65 -4.98 -6.27
N PRO A 90 2.96 -3.67 -6.24
CA PRO A 90 4.19 -3.16 -6.83
C PRO A 90 5.42 -3.76 -6.17
N ALA A 91 6.35 -4.27 -6.99
CA ALA A 91 7.62 -4.84 -6.53
C ALA A 91 8.56 -3.77 -5.94
N ARG A 92 8.39 -2.50 -6.33
CA ARG A 92 9.17 -1.34 -5.85
C ARG A 92 8.65 -0.79 -4.52
N MET A 93 8.23 -1.67 -3.63
CA MET A 93 7.75 -1.30 -2.29
C MET A 93 8.60 -2.01 -1.22
N PRO A 94 8.79 -1.38 -0.05
CA PRO A 94 9.46 -2.05 1.07
C PRO A 94 8.72 -3.32 1.48
N TYR A 95 9.45 -4.41 1.67
CA TYR A 95 8.91 -5.67 2.20
C TYR A 95 9.01 -5.78 3.73
N HIS A 96 9.80 -4.89 4.34
CA HIS A 96 10.09 -4.83 5.78
C HIS A 96 9.96 -3.40 6.30
N GLY A 97 9.80 -3.27 7.61
CA GLY A 97 9.55 -2.04 8.33
C GLY A 97 8.12 -1.52 8.17
N PHE A 98 7.81 -0.45 8.90
CA PHE A 98 6.47 0.16 8.91
C PHE A 98 5.94 0.56 7.52
N SER A 99 6.84 0.85 6.59
CA SER A 99 6.53 1.23 5.21
C SER A 99 6.03 0.05 4.35
N LYS A 100 6.12 -1.18 4.83
CA LYS A 100 5.47 -2.36 4.23
C LYS A 100 3.97 -2.18 4.05
N LEU A 101 3.32 -1.42 4.95
CA LEU A 101 1.91 -1.07 4.84
C LEU A 101 1.58 -0.35 3.52
N PHE A 102 2.51 0.45 2.97
CA PHE A 102 2.32 1.08 1.67
C PHE A 102 2.19 0.07 0.53
N GLY A 103 2.81 -1.11 0.66
CA GLY A 103 2.62 -2.21 -0.28
C GLY A 103 1.16 -2.66 -0.36
N LEU A 104 0.48 -2.82 0.78
CA LEU A 104 -0.95 -3.14 0.83
C LEU A 104 -1.80 -2.03 0.21
N LEU A 105 -1.53 -0.77 0.57
CA LEU A 105 -2.32 0.39 0.13
C LEU A 105 -2.16 0.70 -1.37
N ASN A 106 -1.03 0.31 -1.98
CA ASN A 106 -0.76 0.48 -3.41
C ASN A 106 -1.06 -0.79 -4.22
N ARG A 107 -1.81 -1.75 -3.66
CA ARG A 107 -2.27 -2.89 -4.45
C ARG A 107 -3.29 -2.46 -5.48
N THR A 108 -3.20 -3.10 -6.63
CA THR A 108 -4.03 -2.81 -7.79
C THR A 108 -4.81 -4.06 -8.17
N THR A 109 -6.08 -3.88 -8.52
CA THR A 109 -6.93 -4.98 -8.98
C THR A 109 -7.02 -4.95 -10.49
N VAL A 110 -6.70 -6.07 -11.13
CA VAL A 110 -6.84 -6.27 -12.57
C VAL A 110 -8.06 -7.13 -12.84
N LYS A 111 -8.94 -6.66 -13.73
CA LYS A 111 -10.16 -7.36 -14.11
C LYS A 111 -10.26 -7.46 -15.63
N PRO A 112 -10.87 -8.54 -16.15
CA PRO A 112 -11.25 -8.60 -17.56
C PRO A 112 -12.34 -7.54 -17.84
N GLN A 113 -12.21 -6.82 -18.94
CA GLN A 113 -13.29 -5.98 -19.48
C GLN A 113 -14.14 -6.77 -20.48
N ASP A 114 -13.47 -7.53 -21.34
CA ASP A 114 -14.05 -8.46 -22.31
C ASP A 114 -13.10 -9.66 -22.45
N ASN A 115 -13.19 -10.43 -23.54
CA ASN A 115 -12.39 -11.63 -23.74
C ASN A 115 -10.87 -11.34 -23.83
N PHE A 116 -10.46 -10.14 -24.21
CA PHE A 116 -9.06 -9.84 -24.53
C PHE A 116 -8.50 -8.65 -23.73
N ASN A 117 -9.34 -7.68 -23.41
CA ASN A 117 -8.97 -6.43 -22.77
C ASN A 117 -9.06 -6.50 -21.25
N LEU A 118 -8.24 -5.70 -20.59
CA LEU A 118 -8.15 -5.61 -19.14
C LEU A 118 -8.51 -4.21 -18.66
N VAL A 119 -9.03 -4.12 -17.44
CA VAL A 119 -9.28 -2.85 -16.77
C VAL A 119 -8.61 -2.85 -15.40
N THR A 120 -7.91 -1.75 -15.13
CA THR A 120 -7.12 -1.55 -13.93
C THR A 120 -7.22 -0.08 -13.51
N ASN A 121 -7.66 0.20 -12.28
CA ASN A 121 -7.84 1.58 -11.77
C ASN A 121 -8.61 2.53 -12.71
N ASN A 122 -9.62 1.99 -13.41
CA ASN A 122 -10.43 2.67 -14.44
C ASN A 122 -9.71 2.95 -15.77
N THR A 123 -8.46 2.50 -15.93
CA THR A 123 -7.73 2.58 -17.20
C THR A 123 -7.93 1.27 -17.97
N VAL A 124 -8.26 1.39 -19.26
CA VAL A 124 -8.46 0.25 -20.18
C VAL A 124 -7.16 -0.10 -20.88
N PHE A 125 -6.83 -1.38 -20.85
CA PHE A 125 -5.65 -1.98 -21.45
C PHE A 125 -6.09 -2.90 -22.59
N VAL A 126 -5.76 -2.50 -23.82
CA VAL A 126 -6.07 -3.21 -25.05
C VAL A 126 -4.94 -4.18 -25.37
N GLN A 127 -5.27 -5.46 -25.54
CA GLN A 127 -4.27 -6.46 -25.87
C GLN A 127 -3.76 -6.25 -27.30
N GLN A 128 -2.44 -6.14 -27.44
CA GLN A 128 -1.80 -6.10 -28.75
C GLN A 128 -1.33 -7.50 -29.13
N LYS A 129 -0.58 -8.18 -28.25
CA LYS A 129 -0.05 -9.55 -28.42
C LYS A 129 -0.38 -10.36 -27.17
N PRO A 130 -0.31 -11.71 -27.24
CA PRO A 130 -0.21 -12.53 -26.03
C PRO A 130 0.81 -11.95 -25.04
N GLY A 131 0.32 -11.57 -23.86
CA GLY A 131 1.08 -10.97 -22.78
C GLY A 131 1.55 -9.53 -23.02
N ILE A 132 1.04 -8.79 -24.00
CA ILE A 132 1.42 -7.40 -24.27
C ILE A 132 0.17 -6.55 -24.45
N TYR A 133 0.03 -5.55 -23.58
CA TYR A 133 -1.12 -4.66 -23.52
C TYR A 133 -0.69 -3.21 -23.71
N LEU A 134 -1.58 -2.39 -24.28
CA LEU A 134 -1.45 -0.94 -24.42
C LEU A 134 -2.62 -0.22 -23.75
N THR A 135 -2.36 0.83 -22.97
CA THR A 135 -3.44 1.71 -22.47
C THR A 135 -4.11 2.47 -23.61
N GLN A 136 -5.43 2.59 -23.56
CA GLN A 136 -6.19 3.29 -24.61
C GLN A 136 -6.11 4.83 -24.51
N ASP A 137 -6.14 5.38 -23.29
CA ASP A 137 -6.35 6.82 -23.05
C ASP A 137 -5.17 7.53 -22.35
N GLU A 138 -4.06 6.82 -22.10
CA GLU A 138 -2.87 7.37 -21.42
C GLU A 138 -1.63 7.36 -22.31
N PHE A 139 -0.69 8.27 -22.03
CA PHE A 139 0.58 8.38 -22.74
C PHE A 139 1.43 7.11 -22.63
N SER A 140 2.20 6.85 -23.69
CA SER A 140 2.96 5.61 -23.89
C SER A 140 3.87 5.17 -22.74
N LEU A 141 4.34 6.12 -21.91
CA LEU A 141 5.13 5.83 -20.71
C LEU A 141 4.43 4.86 -19.76
N TYR A 142 3.10 4.87 -19.71
CA TYR A 142 2.27 3.97 -18.89
C TYR A 142 1.58 2.87 -19.71
N SER A 143 1.78 2.88 -21.02
CA SER A 143 0.93 2.09 -21.90
C SER A 143 1.39 0.65 -22.06
N LEU A 144 2.69 0.36 -22.08
CA LEU A 144 3.15 -1.01 -22.32
C LEU A 144 3.23 -1.80 -21.02
N ASP A 145 2.23 -2.65 -20.81
CA ASP A 145 2.29 -3.68 -19.79
C ASP A 145 2.57 -5.04 -20.41
N VAL A 146 3.58 -5.68 -19.84
CA VAL A 146 4.12 -6.95 -20.28
C VAL A 146 3.72 -8.01 -19.24
N TYR A 147 2.70 -8.78 -19.57
CA TYR A 147 2.15 -9.80 -18.69
C TYR A 147 2.91 -11.11 -18.86
N SER A 148 3.30 -11.72 -17.73
CA SER A 148 4.22 -12.86 -17.74
C SER A 148 4.07 -13.80 -16.56
N ASN A 149 4.53 -15.03 -16.73
CA ASN A 149 4.72 -15.97 -15.63
C ASN A 149 6.20 -16.03 -15.27
N HIS A 150 6.47 -15.94 -13.97
CA HIS A 150 7.78 -16.08 -13.36
C HIS A 150 7.80 -17.30 -12.45
N ASN A 151 8.88 -18.08 -12.50
CA ASN A 151 8.99 -19.35 -11.77
C ASN A 151 8.76 -19.19 -10.26
N THR A 152 9.25 -18.10 -9.68
CA THR A 152 9.18 -17.84 -8.23
C THR A 152 7.93 -17.07 -7.80
N TYR A 153 7.45 -16.14 -8.64
CA TYR A 153 6.48 -15.11 -8.23
C TYR A 153 5.13 -15.29 -8.92
N GLY A 154 4.97 -16.30 -9.77
CA GLY A 154 3.75 -16.52 -10.52
C GLY A 154 3.53 -15.42 -11.56
N LYS A 155 2.32 -14.87 -11.61
CA LYS A 155 1.95 -13.84 -12.59
C LYS A 155 2.57 -12.49 -12.24
N ILE A 156 3.19 -11.86 -13.21
CA ILE A 156 3.81 -10.53 -13.11
C ILE A 156 3.28 -9.64 -14.23
N LEU A 157 2.93 -8.42 -13.86
CA LEU A 157 2.59 -7.32 -14.75
C LEU A 157 3.78 -6.37 -14.79
N SER A 158 4.46 -6.32 -15.92
CA SER A 158 5.66 -5.53 -16.06
C SER A 158 5.37 -4.25 -16.82
N SER A 159 5.38 -3.10 -16.13
CA SER A 159 5.32 -1.78 -16.76
C SER A 159 6.73 -1.22 -16.98
N THR A 160 6.85 -0.07 -17.62
CA THR A 160 8.14 0.63 -17.75
C THR A 160 8.76 0.90 -16.37
N ASN A 161 7.98 1.40 -15.43
CA ASN A 161 8.49 1.95 -14.18
C ASN A 161 8.53 0.94 -13.02
N THR A 162 7.71 -0.10 -13.05
CA THR A 162 7.63 -1.10 -11.98
C THR A 162 7.14 -2.45 -12.49
N ASP A 163 7.43 -3.49 -11.73
CA ASP A 163 6.72 -4.76 -11.82
C ASP A 163 5.59 -4.79 -10.78
N LEU A 164 4.48 -5.42 -11.11
CA LEU A 164 3.40 -5.75 -10.19
C LEU A 164 3.33 -7.27 -10.06
N ILE A 165 3.46 -7.77 -8.85
CA ILE A 165 3.51 -9.20 -8.55
C ILE A 165 2.14 -9.63 -8.03
N GLN A 166 1.61 -10.75 -8.55
CA GLN A 166 0.33 -11.25 -8.09
C GLN A 166 0.40 -11.69 -6.62
N ILE A 167 -0.55 -11.22 -5.82
CA ILE A 167 -0.71 -11.60 -4.42
C ILE A 167 -1.94 -12.49 -4.27
N PRO A 168 -1.86 -13.60 -3.50
CA PRO A 168 -3.02 -14.43 -3.20
C PRO A 168 -4.15 -13.63 -2.54
N LEU A 169 -5.40 -13.93 -2.93
CA LEU A 169 -6.59 -13.24 -2.39
C LEU A 169 -6.68 -13.36 -0.86
N TRP A 170 -6.37 -14.53 -0.30
CA TRP A 170 -6.40 -14.75 1.15
C TRP A 170 -5.44 -13.82 1.87
N GLN A 171 -4.23 -13.59 1.33
CA GLN A 171 -3.24 -12.69 1.94
C GLN A 171 -3.78 -11.26 1.94
N HIS A 172 -4.35 -10.81 0.83
CA HIS A 172 -4.96 -9.49 0.76
C HIS A 172 -6.13 -9.32 1.73
N VAL A 173 -7.04 -10.28 1.81
CA VAL A 173 -8.17 -10.24 2.74
C VAL A 173 -7.70 -10.26 4.18
N CYS A 174 -6.74 -11.11 4.55
CA CYS A 174 -6.20 -11.18 5.91
C CYS A 174 -5.55 -9.86 6.34
N GLU A 175 -4.70 -9.28 5.49
CA GLU A 175 -4.02 -8.02 5.79
C GLU A 175 -4.98 -6.83 5.87
N LEU A 176 -5.96 -6.75 4.97
CA LEU A 176 -6.99 -5.72 5.03
C LEU A 176 -7.86 -5.87 6.28
N SER A 177 -8.24 -7.11 6.61
CA SER A 177 -9.01 -7.43 7.82
C SER A 177 -8.26 -7.03 9.07
N LEU A 178 -6.95 -7.29 9.12
CA LEU A 178 -6.09 -6.90 10.24
C LEU A 178 -6.12 -5.38 10.48
N LEU A 179 -6.08 -4.58 9.41
CA LEU A 179 -6.16 -3.12 9.46
C LEU A 179 -7.54 -2.65 9.94
N VAL A 180 -8.63 -3.21 9.38
CA VAL A 180 -10.00 -2.88 9.80
C VAL A 180 -10.23 -3.20 11.27
N LEU A 181 -9.74 -4.34 11.75
CA LEU A 181 -9.81 -4.73 13.16
C LEU A 181 -9.01 -3.79 14.07
N ALA A 182 -7.89 -3.25 13.59
CA ALA A 182 -7.13 -2.22 14.32
C ALA A 182 -7.95 -0.94 14.51
N ILE A 183 -8.62 -0.48 13.44
CA ILE A 183 -9.49 0.70 13.47
C ILE A 183 -10.67 0.46 14.42
N ALA A 184 -11.32 -0.70 14.35
CA ALA A 184 -12.40 -1.06 15.26
C ALA A 184 -11.95 -1.06 16.73
N SER A 185 -10.73 -1.56 17.01
CA SER A 185 -10.11 -1.56 18.34
C SER A 185 -9.83 -0.15 18.87
N ALA A 186 -9.39 0.75 17.99
CA ALA A 186 -9.20 2.16 18.32
C ALA A 186 -10.53 2.85 18.63
N LEU A 187 -11.56 2.64 17.81
CA LEU A 187 -12.91 3.19 18.01
C LEU A 187 -13.55 2.67 19.31
N PHE A 188 -13.38 1.38 19.61
CA PHE A 188 -13.80 0.82 20.90
C PHE A 188 -13.12 1.55 22.06
N SER A 189 -11.79 1.65 22.04
CA SER A 189 -11.01 2.31 23.11
C SER A 189 -11.42 3.78 23.30
N PHE A 190 -11.68 4.49 22.20
CA PHE A 190 -12.19 5.87 22.20
C PHE A 190 -13.59 5.96 22.81
N SER A 191 -14.53 5.14 22.36
CA SER A 191 -15.92 5.13 22.86
C SER A 191 -15.99 4.80 24.36
N TYR A 192 -15.13 3.89 24.85
CA TYR A 192 -15.05 3.55 26.26
C TYR A 192 -14.57 4.76 27.09
N LEU A 193 -13.48 5.41 26.68
CA LEU A 193 -12.96 6.58 27.39
C LEU A 193 -13.93 7.75 27.37
N LEU A 194 -14.60 7.99 26.24
CA LEU A 194 -15.66 9.00 26.13
C LEU A 194 -16.81 8.71 27.10
N THR A 195 -17.25 7.45 27.19
CA THR A 195 -18.30 7.03 28.12
C THR A 195 -17.87 7.24 29.57
N VAL A 196 -16.62 6.93 29.91
CA VAL A 196 -16.07 7.17 31.25
C VAL A 196 -16.02 8.67 31.57
N LEU A 197 -15.62 9.51 30.62
CA LEU A 197 -15.53 10.96 30.78
C LEU A 197 -16.92 11.59 30.97
N ILE A 198 -17.89 11.24 30.11
CA ILE A 198 -19.29 11.69 30.24
C ILE A 198 -19.87 11.27 31.59
N ARG A 199 -19.66 10.01 31.98
CA ARG A 199 -20.08 9.52 33.30
C ARG A 199 -19.47 10.37 34.40
N ARG A 200 -18.15 10.57 34.41
CA ARG A 200 -17.45 11.35 35.44
C ARG A 200 -17.98 12.78 35.56
N ILE A 201 -18.32 13.43 34.45
CA ILE A 201 -18.95 14.76 34.45
C ILE A 201 -20.36 14.68 35.06
N SER A 202 -21.15 13.67 34.68
CA SER A 202 -22.52 13.48 35.18
C SER A 202 -22.60 13.04 36.65
N THR A 203 -21.66 12.23 37.14
CA THR A 203 -21.57 11.73 38.53
C THR A 203 -20.76 12.64 39.46
N ILE A 204 -20.25 13.79 39.02
CA ILE A 204 -19.89 14.86 39.96
C ILE A 204 -21.09 15.19 40.89
N ARG A 205 -22.32 14.85 40.48
CA ARG A 205 -23.55 15.01 41.27
C ARG A 205 -24.06 13.76 42.03
N LYS A 206 -23.51 12.55 41.84
CA LYS A 206 -23.94 11.31 42.55
C LYS A 206 -22.81 10.29 42.71
N GLU A 207 -22.82 9.53 43.80
CA GLU A 207 -21.78 8.60 44.29
C GLU A 207 -20.88 7.94 43.23
N LYS A 208 -19.56 7.95 43.51
CA LYS A 208 -18.51 7.37 42.66
C LYS A 208 -18.62 5.83 42.66
N LYS A 209 -19.05 5.25 41.53
CA LYS A 209 -18.75 3.83 41.26
C LYS A 209 -17.25 3.64 41.04
N ASN A 210 -16.67 2.62 41.69
CA ASN A 210 -15.29 2.21 41.47
C ASN A 210 -15.10 1.73 40.02
N LEU A 211 -14.35 2.50 39.24
CA LEU A 211 -13.89 2.12 37.90
C LEU A 211 -12.69 1.19 38.03
N ASN A 212 -12.64 0.15 37.19
CA ASN A 212 -11.45 -0.69 37.13
C ASN A 212 -10.31 0.12 36.47
N SER A 213 -9.32 0.52 37.28
CA SER A 213 -8.17 1.32 36.86
C SER A 213 -7.44 0.71 35.68
N TYR A 214 -7.33 -0.63 35.65
CA TYR A 214 -6.72 -1.35 34.53
C TYR A 214 -7.40 -1.03 33.20
N ILE A 215 -8.74 -1.17 33.14
CA ILE A 215 -9.49 -1.04 31.88
C ILE A 215 -9.32 0.38 31.35
N LEU A 216 -9.31 1.37 32.26
CA LEU A 216 -9.06 2.76 31.91
C LEU A 216 -7.65 2.98 31.37
N VAL A 217 -6.62 2.52 32.09
CA VAL A 217 -5.22 2.68 31.69
C VAL A 217 -4.93 2.00 30.36
N GLN A 218 -5.42 0.78 30.15
CA GLN A 218 -5.18 0.04 28.92
C GLN A 218 -5.85 0.69 27.70
N ASN A 219 -7.11 1.14 27.82
CA ASN A 219 -7.77 1.86 26.71
C ASN A 219 -7.13 3.22 26.43
N LEU A 220 -6.56 3.89 27.45
CA LEU A 220 -5.77 5.11 27.26
C LEU A 220 -4.48 4.83 26.49
N LEU A 221 -3.73 3.79 26.87
CA LEU A 221 -2.52 3.37 26.17
C LEU A 221 -2.80 2.97 24.72
N ASN A 222 -3.90 2.24 24.47
CA ASN A 222 -4.34 1.89 23.12
C ASN A 222 -4.53 3.14 22.24
N LEU A 223 -5.16 4.21 22.75
CA LEU A 223 -5.33 5.44 21.97
C LEU A 223 -4.02 6.20 21.76
N ILE A 224 -3.19 6.30 22.79
CA ILE A 224 -1.87 6.95 22.69
C ILE A 224 -1.05 6.28 21.58
N ILE A 225 -1.05 4.94 21.52
CA ILE A 225 -0.27 4.24 20.52
C ILE A 225 -0.85 4.34 19.12
N VAL A 226 -2.18 4.36 18.98
CA VAL A 226 -2.83 4.60 17.69
C VAL A 226 -2.48 6.00 17.18
N ILE A 227 -2.50 7.03 18.04
CA ILE A 227 -2.08 8.39 17.67
C ILE A 227 -0.60 8.40 17.24
N ASN A 228 0.26 7.67 17.95
CA ASN A 228 1.68 7.54 17.62
C ASN A 228 1.90 6.92 16.22
N VAL A 229 1.12 5.88 15.88
CA VAL A 229 1.16 5.23 14.55
C VAL A 229 0.64 6.16 13.45
N VAL A 230 -0.45 6.89 13.69
CA VAL A 230 -0.96 7.88 12.73
C VAL A 230 0.09 8.97 12.47
N TRP A 231 0.77 9.42 13.53
CA TRP A 231 1.84 10.41 13.43
C TRP A 231 3.05 9.91 12.63
N LEU A 232 3.45 8.65 12.84
CA LEU A 232 4.46 7.98 12.00
C LEU A 232 4.08 7.99 10.52
N GLY A 233 2.82 7.69 10.20
CA GLY A 233 2.30 7.79 8.84
C GLY A 233 2.45 9.19 8.25
N ILE A 234 2.02 10.23 8.97
CA ILE A 234 2.14 11.64 8.53
C ILE A 234 3.61 12.02 8.30
N LYS A 235 4.51 11.63 9.21
CA LYS A 235 5.94 11.91 9.11
C LYS A 235 6.63 11.18 7.95
N ALA A 236 6.14 9.99 7.59
CA ALA A 236 6.63 9.27 6.43
C ALA A 236 6.28 10.01 5.12
N PHE A 237 5.07 10.56 5.02
CA PHE A 237 4.68 11.40 3.88
C PHE A 237 5.46 12.73 3.81
N SER A 238 5.88 13.27 4.95
CA SER A 238 6.65 14.52 4.99
C SER A 238 8.15 14.36 4.70
N MET A 239 8.59 13.21 4.16
CA MET A 239 10.01 12.89 3.89
C MET A 239 10.94 13.12 5.08
N SER A 240 10.45 12.87 6.30
CA SER A 240 11.25 13.07 7.51
C SER A 240 12.39 12.05 7.61
N THR A 241 13.47 12.43 8.29
CA THR A 241 14.63 11.55 8.45
C THR A 241 14.31 10.39 9.38
N TYR A 242 14.86 9.21 9.09
CA TYR A 242 14.68 8.01 9.91
C TYR A 242 15.03 8.23 11.39
N THR A 243 16.07 9.02 11.67
CA THR A 243 16.48 9.36 13.05
C THR A 243 15.36 10.03 13.84
N SER A 244 14.53 10.85 13.20
CA SER A 244 13.39 11.50 13.86
C SER A 244 12.26 10.52 14.21
N LEU A 245 12.20 9.36 13.55
CA LEU A 245 11.16 8.34 13.75
C LEU A 245 11.50 7.37 14.89
N LYS A 246 12.78 7.27 15.29
CA LYS A 246 13.26 6.31 16.30
C LYS A 246 12.49 6.39 17.62
N ILE A 247 12.15 7.59 18.08
CA ILE A 247 11.41 7.78 19.34
C ILE A 247 10.03 7.14 19.29
N HIS A 248 9.36 7.20 18.13
CA HIS A 248 8.05 6.62 17.93
C HIS A 248 8.12 5.08 17.91
N PHE A 249 9.16 4.51 17.30
CA PHE A 249 9.40 3.05 17.32
C PHE A 249 9.68 2.53 18.72
N GLN A 250 10.48 3.25 19.52
CA GLN A 250 10.73 2.91 20.91
C GLN A 250 9.44 2.95 21.75
N ALA A 251 8.59 3.96 21.55
CA ALA A 251 7.28 4.04 22.19
C ALA A 251 6.38 2.83 21.84
N ASN A 252 6.39 2.40 20.57
CA ASN A 252 5.67 1.20 20.12
C ASN A 252 6.19 -0.07 20.79
N MET A 253 7.50 -0.24 20.92
CA MET A 253 8.07 -1.37 21.67
C MET A 253 7.66 -1.35 23.15
N ILE A 254 7.76 -0.20 23.82
CA ILE A 254 7.36 -0.07 25.23
C ILE A 254 5.89 -0.44 25.41
N TYR A 255 5.01 0.07 24.53
CA TYR A 255 3.59 -0.30 24.55
C TYR A 255 3.38 -1.81 24.42
N MET A 256 4.10 -2.47 23.50
CA MET A 256 4.00 -3.91 23.31
C MET A 256 4.34 -4.70 24.59
N PHE A 257 5.40 -4.31 25.30
CA PHE A 257 5.77 -4.94 26.57
C PHE A 257 4.78 -4.63 27.70
N VAL A 258 4.42 -3.36 27.87
CA VAL A 258 3.52 -2.91 28.95
C VAL A 258 2.14 -3.57 28.83
N THR A 259 1.61 -3.70 27.62
CA THR A 259 0.32 -4.33 27.36
C THR A 259 0.30 -5.81 27.79
N VAL A 260 1.39 -6.55 27.56
CA VAL A 260 1.50 -7.95 28.00
C VAL A 260 1.56 -8.04 29.53
N ILE A 261 2.37 -7.20 30.17
CA ILE A 261 2.48 -7.15 31.64
C ILE A 261 1.13 -6.84 32.27
N LEU A 262 0.44 -5.83 31.74
CA LEU A 262 -0.89 -5.44 32.17
C LEU A 262 -1.86 -6.62 32.01
N ALA A 263 -1.90 -7.28 30.84
CA ALA A 263 -2.79 -8.42 30.60
C ALA A 263 -2.56 -9.56 31.61
N VAL A 264 -1.30 -9.92 31.89
CA VAL A 264 -0.93 -10.96 32.87
C VAL A 264 -1.32 -10.56 34.29
N TYR A 265 -1.03 -9.33 34.71
CA TYR A 265 -1.43 -8.80 36.01
C TYR A 265 -2.93 -8.96 36.25
N ASN A 266 -3.72 -8.68 35.21
CA ASN A 266 -5.17 -8.74 35.30
C ASN A 266 -5.71 -10.17 35.34
N LEU A 267 -5.09 -11.12 34.62
CA LEU A 267 -5.43 -12.53 34.70
C LEU A 267 -5.19 -13.11 36.11
N ILE A 268 -4.14 -12.65 36.79
CA ILE A 268 -3.82 -13.08 38.16
C ILE A 268 -4.83 -12.48 39.14
N LYS A 269 -5.06 -11.17 39.08
CA LYS A 269 -5.92 -10.45 40.04
C LYS A 269 -7.41 -10.78 39.91
N ASN A 270 -7.90 -11.08 38.70
CA ASN A 270 -9.32 -11.40 38.49
C ASN A 270 -9.74 -12.75 39.08
N LYS A 271 -8.81 -13.60 39.56
CA LYS A 271 -9.19 -14.80 40.32
C LYS A 271 -9.85 -14.46 41.66
N ASP A 272 -9.61 -13.26 42.19
CA ASP A 272 -10.06 -12.86 43.53
C ASP A 272 -11.30 -11.93 43.50
N PHE A 273 -11.72 -11.44 42.33
CA PHE A 273 -12.82 -10.46 42.20
C PHE A 273 -14.00 -11.00 41.37
N GLN A 274 -15.19 -11.07 41.99
CA GLN A 274 -16.44 -11.32 41.27
C GLN A 274 -16.86 -10.09 40.45
N LEU A 275 -16.49 -10.05 39.18
CA LEU A 275 -16.89 -9.01 38.24
C LEU A 275 -18.34 -9.21 37.74
N SER A 276 -19.06 -8.12 37.52
CA SER A 276 -20.39 -8.17 36.89
C SER A 276 -20.29 -8.59 35.40
N LYS A 277 -21.36 -9.17 34.83
CA LYS A 277 -21.40 -9.61 33.42
C LYS A 277 -20.96 -8.51 32.44
N ASN A 278 -21.40 -7.26 32.65
CA ASN A 278 -21.04 -6.13 31.78
C ASN A 278 -19.57 -5.74 31.92
N GLN A 279 -18.99 -5.81 33.13
CA GLN A 279 -17.57 -5.52 33.35
C GLN A 279 -16.68 -6.60 32.73
N ASN A 280 -17.10 -7.86 32.77
CA ASN A 280 -16.41 -8.95 32.09
C ASN A 280 -16.38 -8.77 30.57
N LEU A 281 -17.51 -8.37 29.97
CA LEU A 281 -17.57 -8.09 28.53
C LEU A 281 -16.63 -6.94 28.14
N VAL A 282 -16.66 -5.82 28.87
CA VAL A 282 -15.78 -4.66 28.59
C VAL A 282 -14.31 -5.03 28.77
N LEU A 283 -13.98 -5.82 29.78
CA LEU A 283 -12.63 -6.31 30.00
C LEU A 283 -12.17 -7.18 28.83
N PHE A 284 -12.99 -8.14 28.41
CA PHE A 284 -12.69 -9.01 27.26
C PHE A 284 -12.46 -8.17 26.00
N MET A 285 -13.35 -7.22 25.70
CA MET A 285 -13.21 -6.34 24.54
C MET A 285 -11.96 -5.46 24.62
N THR A 286 -11.56 -5.03 25.82
CA THR A 286 -10.32 -4.26 26.04
C THR A 286 -9.09 -5.12 25.74
N VAL A 287 -9.03 -6.35 26.26
CA VAL A 287 -7.93 -7.29 26.02
C VAL A 287 -7.85 -7.64 24.53
N LEU A 288 -9.00 -7.93 23.90
CA LEU A 288 -9.08 -8.20 22.46
C LEU A 288 -8.58 -7.01 21.63
N SER A 289 -9.03 -5.79 21.97
CA SER A 289 -8.60 -4.57 21.28
C SER A 289 -7.09 -4.36 21.40
N SER A 290 -6.54 -4.54 22.60
CA SER A 290 -5.09 -4.42 22.83
C SER A 290 -4.29 -5.49 22.09
N PHE A 291 -4.79 -6.72 22.04
CA PHE A 291 -4.16 -7.80 21.27
C PHE A 291 -4.18 -7.52 19.76
N LEU A 292 -5.28 -6.98 19.23
CA LEU A 292 -5.39 -6.61 17.81
C LEU A 292 -4.45 -5.45 17.44
N ILE A 293 -4.34 -4.44 18.30
CA ILE A 293 -3.38 -3.35 18.12
C ILE A 293 -1.95 -3.88 18.18
N TRP A 294 -1.64 -4.72 19.17
CA TRP A 294 -0.33 -5.37 19.31
C TRP A 294 0.04 -6.17 18.06
N THR A 295 -0.90 -6.98 17.54
CA THR A 295 -0.70 -7.79 16.34
C THR A 295 -0.45 -6.92 15.11
N ASN A 296 -1.14 -5.78 14.99
CA ASN A 296 -0.89 -4.82 13.92
C ASN A 296 0.49 -4.19 14.02
N LEU A 297 0.89 -3.75 15.22
CA LEU A 297 2.24 -3.21 15.43
C LEU A 297 3.31 -4.23 15.05
N TYR A 298 3.08 -5.49 15.39
CA TYR A 298 4.00 -6.59 15.08
C TYR A 298 4.05 -6.88 13.57
N TYR A 299 2.90 -7.16 12.94
CA TYR A 299 2.80 -7.59 11.53
C TYR A 299 3.31 -6.55 10.54
N TRP A 300 2.98 -5.28 10.82
CA TRP A 300 3.41 -4.14 10.02
C TRP A 300 4.78 -3.61 10.44
N GLU A 301 5.43 -4.20 11.43
CA GLU A 301 6.78 -3.82 11.87
C GLU A 301 6.88 -2.33 12.27
N PHE A 302 5.88 -1.79 12.98
CA PHE A 302 5.85 -0.40 13.47
C PHE A 302 6.88 -0.10 14.58
N PHE A 303 7.89 -0.94 14.73
CA PHE A 303 9.00 -0.80 15.69
C PHE A 303 10.36 -0.81 14.99
N HIS A 304 10.38 -0.86 13.65
CA HIS A 304 11.58 -0.90 12.82
C HIS A 304 11.57 0.24 11.78
#